data_AF-A0A7S1ED49-F1
#
_entry.id   AF-A0A7S1ED49-F1
#
_cell.length_a   1.000
_cell.length_b   1.000
_cell.length_c   1.000
_cell.angle_alpha   90.00
_cell.angle_beta   90.00
_cell.angle_gamma   90.00
#
_symmetry.space_group_name_H-M   'P 1'
#
loop_
_entity.id
_entity.type
_entity.pdbx_description
1 polymer ?
#
loop_
_entity_poly.entity_id
_entity_poly.type
_entity_poly.pdbx_seq_one_letter_code
_entity_poly.pdbx_strand_id
1 'polypeptide(L)'
;AAAEVKPGDELMLHDHRALQGWDGPHSEAEGYLLGLLIGDGTLKADKAVLSVWAPELKAVGSDVSQAPAGVGSVMRVAEAALRTAIDSRADFQGWQRPISGRGEVRLASAGLRDLAGHFGAVPGHKCITPAMEATSSDFHRGLLRGLFDADGSVQGAQDKGVSVRLTQADVEQLQAVQRML
;
A
#
# COMPACT_ATOMS: atom_id res chain seq x y z
N ALA A 1 -29.28 26.13 -12.87
CA ALA A 1 -28.03 25.58 -13.46
C ALA A 1 -26.86 25.73 -12.46
N ALA A 2 -25.70 25.10 -12.66
CA ALA A 2 -24.55 25.20 -11.72
C ALA A 2 -24.16 26.66 -11.36
N ALA A 3 -24.45 27.63 -12.24
CA ALA A 3 -24.26 29.06 -12.02
C ALA A 3 -25.22 29.70 -10.98
N GLU A 4 -26.24 28.98 -10.52
CA GLU A 4 -27.26 29.48 -9.57
C GLU A 4 -27.03 29.02 -8.13
N VAL A 5 -26.02 28.16 -7.90
CA VAL A 5 -25.64 27.66 -6.58
C VAL A 5 -25.14 28.81 -5.71
N LYS A 6 -25.64 28.89 -4.47
CA LYS A 6 -25.30 29.92 -3.49
C LYS A 6 -24.69 29.30 -2.23
N PRO A 7 -23.90 30.06 -1.45
CA PRO A 7 -23.45 29.59 -0.14
C PRO A 7 -24.62 29.16 0.74
N GLY A 8 -24.57 27.94 1.27
CA GLY A 8 -25.63 27.33 2.07
C GLY A 8 -26.51 26.34 1.30
N ASP A 9 -26.42 26.28 -0.02
CA ASP A 9 -27.08 25.24 -0.80
C ASP A 9 -26.43 23.87 -0.55
N GLU A 10 -27.27 22.85 -0.41
CA GLU A 10 -26.80 21.46 -0.29
C GLU A 10 -26.55 20.87 -1.69
N LEU A 11 -25.31 20.43 -1.91
CA LEU A 11 -24.91 19.76 -3.14
C LEU A 11 -24.84 18.25 -2.90
N MET A 12 -25.65 17.49 -3.64
CA MET A 12 -25.47 16.05 -3.71
C MET A 12 -24.22 15.76 -4.55
N LEU A 13 -23.16 15.30 -3.89
CA LEU A 13 -21.96 14.79 -4.56
C LEU A 13 -22.21 13.33 -4.98
N HIS A 14 -21.68 12.39 -4.20
CA HIS A 14 -21.87 10.95 -4.42
C HIS A 14 -22.34 10.26 -3.14
N ASP A 15 -23.29 9.32 -3.29
CA ASP A 15 -23.63 8.34 -2.27
C ASP A 15 -23.22 6.94 -2.76
N HIS A 16 -22.06 6.49 -2.30
CA HIS A 16 -21.51 5.18 -2.67
C HIS A 16 -21.89 4.07 -1.69
N ARG A 17 -22.80 4.28 -0.72
CA ARG A 17 -23.12 3.26 0.31
C ARG A 17 -23.63 1.95 -0.28
N ALA A 18 -24.37 2.00 -1.38
CA ALA A 18 -24.88 0.82 -2.07
C ALA A 18 -23.97 0.33 -3.21
N LEU A 19 -22.92 1.08 -3.56
CA LEU A 19 -22.01 0.73 -4.65
C LEU A 19 -21.19 -0.50 -4.24
N GLN A 20 -21.24 -1.55 -5.06
CA GLN A 20 -20.50 -2.80 -4.81
C GLN A 20 -19.06 -2.75 -5.37
N GLY A 21 -18.69 -1.66 -6.04
CA GLY A 21 -17.46 -1.50 -6.81
C GLY A 21 -17.72 -1.54 -8.32
N TRP A 22 -16.65 -1.52 -9.10
CA TRP A 22 -16.62 -1.66 -10.54
C TRP A 22 -15.56 -2.69 -10.96
N ASP A 23 -15.90 -3.43 -12.02
CA ASP A 23 -14.97 -4.35 -12.66
C ASP A 23 -13.85 -3.59 -13.35
N GLY A 24 -12.69 -4.23 -13.47
CA GLY A 24 -11.54 -3.66 -14.17
C GLY A 24 -10.37 -4.62 -14.15
N PRO A 25 -9.25 -4.23 -14.78
CA PRO A 25 -8.05 -5.03 -14.75
C PRO A 25 -7.43 -5.02 -13.33
N HIS A 26 -6.60 -6.04 -13.09
CA HIS A 26 -5.83 -6.25 -11.88
C HIS A 26 -6.64 -6.51 -10.60
N SER A 27 -5.96 -7.09 -9.63
CA SER A 27 -6.51 -7.68 -8.42
C SER A 27 -6.17 -6.88 -7.16
N GLU A 28 -6.91 -7.15 -6.08
CA GLU A 28 -6.59 -6.62 -4.75
C GLU A 28 -5.16 -6.98 -4.30
N ALA A 29 -4.69 -8.19 -4.64
CA ALA A 29 -3.36 -8.66 -4.26
C ALA A 29 -2.24 -7.85 -4.96
N GLU A 30 -2.38 -7.58 -6.27
CA GLU A 30 -1.46 -6.71 -7.01
C GLU A 30 -1.47 -5.28 -6.44
N GLY A 31 -2.67 -4.74 -6.18
CA GLY A 31 -2.83 -3.43 -5.55
C GLY A 31 -2.11 -3.35 -4.22
N TYR A 32 -2.35 -4.32 -3.31
CA TYR A 32 -1.76 -4.35 -1.98
C TYR A 32 -0.23 -4.32 -2.00
N LEU A 33 0.39 -5.10 -2.89
CA LEU A 33 1.84 -5.13 -3.04
C LEU A 33 2.39 -3.79 -3.56
N LEU A 34 1.70 -3.15 -4.52
CA LEU A 34 2.09 -1.84 -5.04
C LEU A 34 1.90 -0.74 -3.99
N GLY A 35 0.84 -0.79 -3.18
CA GLY A 35 0.63 0.11 -2.06
C GLY A 35 1.78 0.07 -1.05
N LEU A 36 2.16 -1.14 -0.61
CA LEU A 36 3.32 -1.34 0.27
C LEU A 36 4.63 -0.87 -0.38
N LEU A 37 4.79 -1.10 -1.69
CA LEU A 37 5.99 -0.66 -2.42
C LEU A 37 6.08 0.87 -2.46
N ILE A 38 4.96 1.54 -2.77
CA ILE A 38 4.89 3.00 -2.89
C ILE A 38 5.12 3.69 -1.56
N GLY A 39 4.58 3.18 -0.45
CA GLY A 39 4.86 3.72 0.89
C GLY A 39 6.30 3.51 1.32
N ASP A 40 6.59 2.34 1.89
CA ASP A 40 7.89 2.05 2.54
C ASP A 40 8.84 1.18 1.72
N GLY A 41 8.41 0.69 0.56
CA GLY A 41 9.24 -0.16 -0.28
C GLY A 41 10.37 0.58 -1.01
N THR A 42 11.21 -0.18 -1.72
CA THR A 42 12.27 0.35 -2.57
C THR A 42 12.26 -0.37 -3.91
N LEU A 43 12.17 0.40 -4.99
CA LEU A 43 12.28 -0.12 -6.36
C LEU A 43 13.73 0.01 -6.85
N LYS A 44 14.35 -1.12 -7.18
CA LYS A 44 15.70 -1.21 -7.77
C LYS A 44 15.62 -1.72 -9.20
N ALA A 45 16.73 -1.65 -9.92
CA ALA A 45 16.80 -2.16 -11.30
C ALA A 45 16.53 -3.68 -11.38
N ASP A 46 16.99 -4.46 -10.41
CA ASP A 46 16.87 -5.93 -10.40
C ASP A 46 15.61 -6.44 -9.67
N LYS A 47 15.07 -5.66 -8.72
CA LYS A 47 13.98 -6.10 -7.83
C LYS A 47 13.27 -4.98 -7.12
N ALA A 48 12.09 -5.28 -6.61
CA ALA A 48 11.38 -4.48 -5.63
C ALA A 48 11.62 -5.10 -4.26
N VAL A 49 11.76 -4.25 -3.24
CA VAL A 49 11.95 -4.65 -1.85
C VAL A 49 10.84 -4.03 -1.03
N LEU A 50 9.99 -4.85 -0.43
CA LEU A 50 9.08 -4.41 0.62
C LEU A 50 9.83 -4.40 1.95
N SER A 51 9.62 -3.34 2.73
CA SER A 51 10.23 -3.17 4.06
C SER A 51 9.10 -3.05 5.08
N VAL A 52 9.20 -3.79 6.19
CA VAL A 52 8.31 -3.63 7.33
C VAL A 52 9.18 -3.29 8.54
N TRP A 53 8.87 -2.17 9.17
CA TRP A 53 9.60 -1.68 10.34
C TRP A 53 9.05 -2.29 11.62
N ALA A 54 9.96 -2.87 12.41
CA ALA A 54 9.68 -3.44 13.72
C ALA A 54 10.85 -3.07 14.65
N PRO A 55 10.76 -1.91 15.35
CA PRO A 55 11.82 -1.43 16.23
C PRO A 55 12.29 -2.44 17.28
N GLU A 56 11.40 -3.35 17.69
CA GLU A 56 11.64 -4.45 18.63
C GLU A 56 12.68 -5.44 18.09
N LEU A 57 12.78 -5.59 16.77
CA LEU A 57 13.80 -6.41 16.11
C LEU A 57 15.19 -5.77 16.08
N LYS A 58 15.37 -4.57 16.64
CA LYS A 58 16.71 -3.99 16.87
C LYS A 58 17.49 -4.76 17.94
N ALA A 59 16.81 -5.50 18.82
CA ALA A 59 17.48 -6.38 19.78
C ALA A 59 18.17 -7.55 19.06
N VAL A 60 19.45 -7.77 19.36
CA VAL A 60 20.33 -8.71 18.64
C VAL A 60 19.77 -10.13 18.68
N GLY A 61 19.37 -10.67 17.52
CA GLY A 61 19.08 -12.09 17.33
C GLY A 61 17.61 -12.51 17.43
N SER A 62 16.66 -11.59 17.50
CA SER A 62 15.23 -11.92 17.45
C SER A 62 14.84 -12.50 16.09
N ASP A 63 14.25 -13.70 16.09
CA ASP A 63 13.67 -14.33 14.92
C ASP A 63 12.42 -13.56 14.46
N VAL A 64 12.08 -13.66 13.17
CA VAL A 64 10.86 -13.06 12.57
C VAL A 64 9.61 -13.51 13.32
N SER A 65 9.64 -14.71 13.90
CA SER A 65 8.58 -15.28 14.75
C SER A 65 8.24 -14.43 15.99
N GLN A 66 9.07 -13.45 16.37
CA GLN A 66 8.85 -12.55 17.50
C GLN A 66 8.36 -11.14 17.11
N ALA A 67 7.98 -10.92 15.84
CA ALA A 67 7.42 -9.65 15.42
C ALA A 67 6.11 -9.31 16.18
N PRO A 68 5.85 -8.04 16.53
CA PRO A 68 4.57 -7.61 17.11
C PRO A 68 3.38 -8.04 16.23
N ALA A 69 2.23 -8.31 16.85
CA ALA A 69 1.06 -8.86 16.15
C ALA A 69 0.62 -8.06 14.90
N GLY A 70 0.72 -6.73 14.92
CA GLY A 70 0.43 -5.87 13.78
C GLY A 70 1.47 -5.95 12.65
N VAL A 71 2.75 -6.08 12.98
CA VAL A 71 3.82 -6.32 11.99
C VAL A 71 3.63 -7.71 11.35
N GLY A 72 3.36 -8.72 12.17
CA GLY A 72 3.11 -10.08 11.69
C GLY A 72 1.91 -10.20 10.74
N SER A 73 0.87 -9.39 10.93
CA SER A 73 -0.30 -9.39 10.04
C SER A 73 0.04 -8.81 8.65
N VAL A 74 0.70 -7.66 8.59
CA VAL A 74 1.18 -7.05 7.32
C VAL A 74 2.09 -8.02 6.58
N MET A 75 3.06 -8.62 7.29
CA MET A 75 3.99 -9.59 6.71
C MET A 75 3.27 -10.79 6.09
N ARG A 76 2.31 -11.37 6.80
CA ARG A 76 1.53 -12.52 6.33
C ARG A 76 0.67 -12.16 5.11
N VAL A 77 0.02 -11.01 5.13
CA VAL A 77 -0.84 -10.57 4.01
C VAL A 77 0.00 -10.29 2.78
N ALA A 78 1.13 -9.59 2.91
CA ALA A 78 1.98 -9.28 1.76
C ALA A 78 2.59 -10.54 1.15
N GLU A 79 2.98 -11.52 1.95
CA GLU A 79 3.47 -12.81 1.44
C GLU A 79 2.35 -13.57 0.71
N ALA A 80 1.14 -13.62 1.27
CA ALA A 80 0.00 -14.23 0.61
C ALA A 80 -0.34 -13.53 -0.72
N ALA A 81 -0.39 -12.20 -0.72
CA ALA A 81 -0.61 -11.40 -1.92
C ALA A 81 0.44 -11.67 -2.99
N LEU A 82 1.72 -11.77 -2.60
CA LEU A 82 2.81 -12.10 -3.54
C LEU A 82 2.61 -13.47 -4.17
N ARG A 83 2.27 -14.48 -3.37
CA ARG A 83 2.04 -15.86 -3.84
C ARG A 83 0.81 -15.97 -4.74
N THR A 84 -0.19 -15.10 -4.53
CA THR A 84 -1.42 -15.06 -5.34
C THR A 84 -1.22 -14.29 -6.65
N ALA A 85 -0.55 -13.13 -6.60
CA ALA A 85 -0.48 -12.19 -7.72
C ALA A 85 0.72 -12.41 -8.64
N ILE A 86 1.79 -13.03 -8.14
CA ILE A 86 3.06 -13.12 -8.85
C ILE A 86 3.43 -14.59 -8.96
N ASP A 87 3.68 -15.04 -10.19
CA ASP A 87 4.31 -16.33 -10.46
C ASP A 87 5.72 -16.32 -9.86
N SER A 88 5.78 -16.65 -8.57
CA SER A 88 7.03 -16.70 -7.84
C SER A 88 7.80 -17.91 -8.31
N ARG A 89 9.09 -17.72 -8.57
CA ARG A 89 10.01 -18.83 -8.80
C ARG A 89 9.96 -19.79 -7.61
N ALA A 90 10.16 -21.08 -7.85
CA ALA A 90 10.14 -22.11 -6.81
C ALA A 90 11.14 -21.86 -5.66
N ASP A 91 12.14 -21.00 -5.86
CA ASP A 91 13.14 -20.61 -4.87
C ASP A 91 12.70 -19.46 -3.94
N PHE A 92 11.49 -18.92 -4.06
CA PHE A 92 11.02 -17.83 -3.20
C PHE A 92 10.94 -18.23 -1.72
N GLN A 93 11.87 -17.69 -0.91
CA GLN A 93 12.02 -18.01 0.52
C GLN A 93 11.17 -17.12 1.46
N GLY A 94 10.32 -16.23 0.94
CA GLY A 94 9.53 -15.33 1.77
C GLY A 94 10.34 -14.17 2.35
N TRP A 95 10.02 -13.80 3.59
CA TRP A 95 10.69 -12.73 4.33
C TRP A 95 12.13 -13.11 4.71
N GLN A 96 13.06 -12.18 4.47
CA GLN A 96 14.46 -12.31 4.84
C GLN A 96 14.63 -12.18 6.36
N ARG A 97 15.74 -12.72 6.88
CA ARG A 97 16.09 -12.52 8.29
C ARG A 97 16.21 -11.02 8.62
N PRO A 98 15.83 -10.59 9.84
CA PRO A 98 15.94 -9.19 10.22
C PRO A 98 17.38 -8.70 10.08
N ILE A 99 17.54 -7.49 9.54
CA ILE A 99 18.87 -6.90 9.40
C ILE A 99 19.29 -6.36 10.77
N SER A 100 20.37 -6.93 11.33
CA SER A 100 20.90 -6.54 12.64
C SER A 100 21.08 -5.02 12.75
N GLY A 101 20.55 -4.43 13.81
CA GLY A 101 20.65 -3.00 14.10
C GLY A 101 19.71 -2.08 13.32
N ARG A 102 18.94 -2.58 12.33
CA ARG A 102 17.98 -1.76 11.59
C ARG A 102 16.55 -1.83 12.11
N GLY A 103 16.13 -2.97 12.67
CA GLY A 103 14.73 -3.16 13.09
C GLY A 103 13.77 -3.18 11.89
N GLU A 104 14.19 -3.80 10.79
CA GLU A 104 13.36 -3.99 9.60
C GLU A 104 13.44 -5.44 9.13
N VAL A 105 12.34 -5.91 8.52
CA VAL A 105 12.28 -7.18 7.80
C VAL A 105 11.95 -6.89 6.34
N ARG A 106 12.52 -7.67 5.43
CA ARG A 106 12.45 -7.40 3.99
C ARG A 106 11.95 -8.58 3.19
N LEU A 107 11.18 -8.28 2.16
CA LEU A 107 10.78 -9.23 1.14
C LEU A 107 11.20 -8.65 -0.22
N ALA A 108 11.96 -9.42 -0.99
CA ALA A 108 12.45 -8.98 -2.29
C ALA A 108 11.82 -9.82 -3.41
N SER A 109 11.35 -9.16 -4.48
CA SER A 109 10.73 -9.82 -5.62
C SER A 109 11.07 -9.11 -6.94
N ALA A 110 11.59 -9.88 -7.89
CA ALA A 110 11.81 -9.42 -9.26
C ALA A 110 10.49 -9.23 -10.00
N GLY A 111 9.52 -10.13 -9.77
CA GLY A 111 8.19 -10.04 -10.39
C GLY A 111 7.38 -8.84 -9.88
N LEU A 112 7.57 -8.42 -8.61
CA LEU A 112 6.96 -7.18 -8.11
C LEU A 112 7.57 -5.96 -8.78
N ARG A 113 8.86 -6.00 -9.13
CA ARG A 113 9.50 -4.94 -9.93
C ARG A 113 8.98 -4.93 -11.35
N ASP A 114 8.73 -6.10 -11.96
CA ASP A 114 8.09 -6.19 -13.28
C ASP A 114 6.65 -5.63 -13.24
N LEU A 115 5.87 -5.98 -12.21
CA LEU A 115 4.52 -5.43 -12.00
C LEU A 115 4.54 -3.91 -11.83
N ALA A 116 5.42 -3.38 -10.98
CA ALA A 116 5.57 -1.93 -10.80
C ALA A 116 5.97 -1.23 -12.11
N GLY A 117 6.88 -1.84 -12.87
CA GLY A 117 7.29 -1.36 -14.18
C GLY A 117 6.16 -1.37 -15.21
N HIS A 118 5.26 -2.36 -15.17
CA HIS A 118 4.07 -2.41 -16.03
C HIS A 118 3.16 -1.19 -15.84
N PHE A 119 3.06 -0.70 -14.60
CA PHE A 119 2.32 0.53 -14.28
C PHE A 119 3.12 1.81 -14.48
N GLY A 120 4.36 1.73 -14.97
CA GLY A 120 5.21 2.89 -15.25
C GLY A 120 6.06 3.39 -14.08
N ALA A 121 6.12 2.66 -12.96
CA ALA A 121 7.03 3.02 -11.87
C ALA A 121 8.48 2.73 -12.25
N VAL A 122 9.41 3.61 -11.84
CA VAL A 122 10.84 3.48 -12.12
C VAL A 122 11.67 3.63 -10.84
N PRO A 123 12.90 3.09 -10.78
CA PRO A 123 13.77 3.29 -9.62
C PRO A 123 13.94 4.79 -9.29
N GLY A 124 13.75 5.13 -8.02
CA GLY A 124 13.78 6.53 -7.55
C GLY A 124 12.47 7.31 -7.72
N HIS A 125 11.49 6.79 -8.47
CA HIS A 125 10.18 7.40 -8.66
C HIS A 125 9.07 6.34 -8.63
N LYS A 126 8.58 6.07 -7.41
CA LYS A 126 7.49 5.14 -7.11
C LYS A 126 6.27 5.95 -6.63
N CYS A 127 5.34 6.22 -7.54
CA CYS A 127 4.12 6.98 -7.27
C CYS A 127 2.89 6.24 -7.83
N ILE A 128 1.69 6.66 -7.42
CA ILE A 128 0.45 6.25 -8.08
C ILE A 128 0.44 6.85 -9.47
N THR A 129 0.31 6.00 -10.49
CA THR A 129 0.28 6.43 -11.89
C THR A 129 -1.15 6.49 -12.41
N PRO A 130 -1.42 7.23 -13.50
CA PRO A 130 -2.75 7.23 -14.12
C PRO A 130 -3.25 5.84 -14.53
N ALA A 131 -2.32 4.92 -14.85
CA ALA A 131 -2.67 3.53 -15.15
C ALA A 131 -3.19 2.79 -13.91
N MET A 132 -2.68 3.09 -12.72
CA MET A 132 -3.17 2.55 -11.45
C MET A 132 -4.55 3.12 -11.08
N GLU A 133 -4.85 4.37 -11.42
CA GLU A 133 -6.16 4.99 -11.20
C GLU A 133 -7.25 4.43 -12.13
N ALA A 134 -6.87 3.75 -13.22
CA ALA A 134 -7.78 3.20 -14.22
C ALA A 134 -8.03 1.67 -14.07
N THR A 135 -7.81 1.12 -12.87
CA THR A 135 -7.99 -0.32 -12.58
C THR A 135 -9.34 -0.64 -11.93
N SER A 136 -9.55 -1.90 -11.52
CA SER A 136 -10.71 -2.33 -10.74
C SER A 136 -10.81 -1.67 -9.35
N SER A 137 -12.01 -1.68 -8.76
CA SER A 137 -12.19 -1.32 -7.34
C SER A 137 -11.39 -2.19 -6.39
N ASP A 138 -11.21 -3.48 -6.72
CA ASP A 138 -10.45 -4.41 -5.89
C ASP A 138 -8.98 -4.02 -5.85
N PHE A 139 -8.40 -3.66 -7.00
CA PHE A 139 -7.05 -3.12 -7.04
C PHE A 139 -6.93 -1.83 -6.24
N HIS A 140 -7.88 -0.89 -6.38
CA HIS A 140 -7.88 0.35 -5.59
C HIS A 140 -7.92 0.06 -4.09
N ARG A 141 -8.79 -0.85 -3.65
CA ARG A 141 -8.87 -1.30 -2.25
C ARG A 141 -7.52 -1.85 -1.78
N GLY A 142 -6.90 -2.70 -2.58
CA GLY A 142 -5.59 -3.26 -2.30
C GLY A 142 -4.53 -2.18 -2.15
N LEU A 143 -4.41 -1.30 -3.15
CA LEU A 143 -3.40 -0.24 -3.20
C LEU A 143 -3.52 0.71 -2.02
N LEU A 144 -4.72 1.22 -1.76
CA LEU A 144 -4.98 2.12 -0.64
C LEU A 144 -4.68 1.41 0.68
N ARG A 145 -5.13 0.17 0.86
CA ARG A 145 -4.85 -0.61 2.07
C ARG A 145 -3.34 -0.79 2.29
N GLY A 146 -2.59 -1.16 1.26
CA GLY A 146 -1.14 -1.34 1.36
C GLY A 146 -0.41 -0.03 1.68
N LEU A 147 -0.85 1.08 1.08
CA LEU A 147 -0.28 2.41 1.33
C LEU A 147 -0.56 2.89 2.76
N PHE A 148 -1.77 2.68 3.29
CA PHE A 148 -2.13 3.01 4.66
C PHE A 148 -1.52 2.05 5.70
N ASP A 149 -1.27 0.79 5.36
CA ASP A 149 -0.50 -0.12 6.24
C ASP A 149 0.97 0.34 6.38
N ALA A 150 1.53 1.01 5.37
CA ALA A 150 2.89 1.55 5.41
C ALA A 150 2.96 2.94 6.09
N ASP A 151 2.19 3.91 5.59
CA ASP A 151 2.33 5.33 5.95
C ASP A 151 1.11 5.91 6.69
N GLY A 152 0.11 5.08 6.96
CA GLY A 152 -1.12 5.48 7.62
C GLY A 152 -0.97 5.54 9.14
N SER A 153 -1.78 6.40 9.76
CA SER A 153 -1.90 6.49 11.21
C SER A 153 -3.36 6.71 11.60
N VAL A 154 -3.77 6.11 12.72
CA VAL A 154 -5.03 6.42 13.38
C VAL A 154 -4.78 7.47 14.44
N GLN A 155 -5.50 8.58 14.37
CA GLN A 155 -5.33 9.70 15.28
C GLN A 155 -6.63 10.04 16.00
N GLY A 156 -6.49 10.56 17.22
CA GLY A 156 -7.60 10.98 18.06
C GLY A 156 -7.96 9.95 19.12
N ALA A 157 -9.07 10.21 19.80
CA ALA A 157 -9.62 9.37 20.86
C ALA A 157 -11.14 9.34 20.69
N GLN A 158 -11.78 8.26 21.16
CA GLN A 158 -13.20 8.00 20.87
C GLN A 158 -14.13 9.12 21.34
N ASP A 159 -13.76 9.82 22.41
CA ASP A 159 -14.47 10.98 22.97
C ASP A 159 -14.31 12.27 22.15
N LYS A 160 -13.25 12.38 21.34
CA LYS A 160 -12.90 13.58 20.54
C LYS A 160 -13.05 13.37 19.03
N GLY A 161 -13.37 12.16 18.60
CA GLY A 161 -13.38 11.74 17.21
C GLY A 161 -12.10 11.00 16.82
N VAL A 162 -12.26 10.00 15.95
CA VAL A 162 -11.18 9.18 15.40
C VAL A 162 -11.05 9.49 13.92
N SER A 163 -9.81 9.65 13.45
CA SER A 163 -9.49 9.90 12.05
C SER A 163 -8.40 8.95 11.58
N VAL A 164 -8.42 8.61 10.29
CA VAL A 164 -7.32 7.95 9.61
C VAL A 164 -6.58 9.01 8.80
N ARG A 165 -5.24 9.07 8.94
CA ARG A 165 -4.38 10.03 8.26
C ARG A 165 -3.29 9.30 7.49
N LEU A 166 -3.14 9.65 6.22
CA LEU A 166 -1.95 9.35 5.42
C LEU A 166 -1.04 10.59 5.43
N THR A 167 0.23 10.43 5.76
CA THR A 167 1.21 11.54 5.74
C THR A 167 2.23 11.28 4.64
N GLN A 168 2.31 12.17 3.66
CA GLN A 168 3.25 12.06 2.54
C GLN A 168 3.85 13.43 2.19
N ALA A 169 5.08 13.42 1.67
CA ALA A 169 5.78 14.63 1.26
C ALA A 169 5.39 15.08 -0.17
N ASP A 170 4.83 14.17 -0.95
CA ASP A 170 4.43 14.40 -2.34
C ASP A 170 2.93 14.75 -2.42
N VAL A 171 2.63 15.96 -2.90
CA VAL A 171 1.24 16.45 -3.04
C VAL A 171 0.51 15.76 -4.19
N GLU A 172 1.19 15.40 -5.27
CA GLU A 172 0.58 14.75 -6.43
C GLU A 172 0.13 13.33 -6.04
N GLN A 173 0.96 12.65 -5.25
CA GLN A 173 0.62 11.37 -4.63
C GLN A 173 -0.63 11.47 -3.75
N LEU A 174 -0.72 12.50 -2.90
CA LEU A 174 -1.90 12.73 -2.04
C LEU A 174 -3.16 13.03 -2.86
N GLN A 175 -3.04 13.78 -3.96
CA GLN A 175 -4.15 14.04 -4.88
C GLN A 175 -4.62 12.77 -5.60
N ALA A 176 -3.70 11.90 -6.00
CA ALA A 176 -4.04 10.61 -6.60
C ALA A 176 -4.80 9.72 -5.60
N VAL A 177 -4.33 9.64 -4.35
CA VAL A 177 -5.07 8.95 -3.27
C VAL A 177 -6.48 9.51 -3.10
N GLN A 178 -6.64 10.84 -3.11
CA GLN A 178 -7.97 11.46 -2.99
C GLN A 178 -8.91 11.14 -4.16
N ARG A 179 -8.41 10.95 -5.38
CA ARG A 179 -9.24 10.56 -6.53
C ARG A 179 -9.66 9.10 -6.48
N MET A 180 -8.89 8.25 -5.80
CA MET A 180 -9.16 6.82 -5.66
C MET A 180 -10.11 6.48 -4.49
N LEU A 181 -10.37 7.43 -3.58
CA LEU A 181 -11.29 7.31 -2.44
C LEU A 181 -12.72 7.67 -2.82
#